data_AF-A0A9E3K801-F1
#
_entry.id   AF-A0A9E3K801-F1
#
_cell.length_a   1.000
_cell.length_b   1.000
_cell.length_c   1.000
_cell.angle_alpha   90.00
_cell.angle_beta   90.00
_cell.angle_gamma   90.00
#
_symmetry.space_group_name_H-M   'P 1'
#
loop_
_entity.id
_entity.type
_entity.pdbx_description
1 polymer ?
#
loop_
_entity_poly.entity_id
_entity_poly.type
_entity_poly.pdbx_seq_one_letter_code
_entity_poly.pdbx_strand_id
1 'polypeptide(L)'
;MTAQPAPHADPRPAAELVRAGQPLMVETFAEWREAARELLIHGIPPERVTWGAPHMGDLLAGDLFTGAPPSAEASDNSSTSPTELPTEPPAPLRPAPHIPRSLMEMLQAAACCRVPDRWAFLYRVIWRWQLGEHDVQSPADEDGARLHAMVKAVHREEHDMHAYIRFRERAEEAGPPRF
;
A
#
# COMPACT_ATOMS: atom_id res chain seq x y z
N MET A 1 43.21 -3.28 8.09
CA MET A 1 42.08 -2.34 8.19
C MET A 1 40.84 -3.08 7.71
N THR A 2 40.14 -3.72 8.64
CA THR A 2 38.93 -4.50 8.33
C THR A 2 37.75 -3.56 8.53
N ALA A 3 37.14 -3.12 7.42
CA ALA A 3 35.95 -2.30 7.46
C ALA A 3 34.78 -3.14 7.97
N GLN A 4 34.27 -2.78 9.14
CA GLN A 4 33.05 -3.29 9.74
C GLN A 4 31.86 -2.76 8.93
N PRO A 5 31.01 -3.62 8.33
CA PRO A 5 29.79 -3.13 7.69
C PRO A 5 28.82 -2.63 8.77
N ALA A 6 28.26 -1.45 8.53
CA ALA A 6 27.23 -0.82 9.35
C ALA A 6 26.03 -1.76 9.59
N PRO A 7 25.31 -1.64 10.71
CA PRO A 7 24.12 -2.44 10.94
C PRO A 7 23.09 -2.09 9.87
N HIS A 8 22.83 -3.02 8.95
CA HIS A 8 21.58 -3.02 8.21
C HIS A 8 20.49 -3.03 9.27
N ALA A 9 19.76 -1.92 9.41
CA ALA A 9 18.53 -1.89 10.18
C ALA A 9 17.66 -3.00 9.59
N ASP A 10 17.47 -4.09 10.32
CA ASP A 10 16.52 -5.12 9.92
C ASP A 10 15.21 -4.40 9.61
N PRO A 11 14.63 -4.60 8.40
CA PRO A 11 13.37 -3.98 8.06
C PRO A 11 12.38 -4.46 9.13
N ARG A 12 11.91 -3.52 9.96
CA ARG A 12 10.98 -3.85 11.04
C ARG A 12 9.80 -4.59 10.40
N PRO A 13 9.40 -5.74 10.96
CA PRO A 13 8.34 -6.55 10.40
C PRO A 13 7.08 -5.70 10.19
N ALA A 14 6.44 -5.81 9.03
CA ALA A 14 5.26 -5.02 8.69
C ALA A 14 4.15 -5.19 9.74
N ALA A 15 4.03 -6.39 10.31
CA ALA A 15 3.07 -6.68 11.36
C ALA A 15 3.36 -5.94 12.68
N GLU A 16 4.62 -5.65 12.99
CA GLU A 16 5.00 -4.87 14.17
C GLU A 16 4.72 -3.38 13.97
N LEU A 17 5.04 -2.84 12.79
CA LEU A 17 4.71 -1.46 12.43
C LEU A 17 3.20 -1.21 12.52
N VAL A 18 2.38 -2.13 12.00
CA VAL A 18 0.92 -2.02 12.09
C VAL A 18 0.43 -2.13 13.53
N ARG A 19 1.00 -3.04 14.35
CA ARG A 19 0.67 -3.12 15.79
C ARG A 19 1.05 -1.85 16.56
N ALA A 20 2.10 -1.16 16.13
CA ALA A 20 2.52 0.12 16.66
C ALA A 20 1.72 1.31 16.08
N GLY A 21 0.75 1.08 15.20
CA GLY A 21 -0.05 2.12 14.55
C GLY A 21 0.72 2.97 13.54
N GLN A 22 1.89 2.49 13.07
CA GLN A 22 2.72 3.20 12.10
C GLN A 22 2.30 2.86 10.65
N PRO A 23 2.32 3.84 9.73
CA PRO A 23 2.00 3.59 8.33
C PRO A 23 3.08 2.75 7.64
N LEU A 24 2.66 1.84 6.76
CA LEU A 24 3.55 1.06 5.90
C LEU A 24 3.90 1.87 4.64
N MET A 25 5.17 2.29 4.54
CA MET A 25 5.68 3.02 3.39
C MET A 25 6.15 2.00 2.33
N VAL A 26 5.38 1.84 1.26
CA VAL A 26 5.73 0.93 0.15
C VAL A 26 5.64 1.67 -1.19
N GLU A 27 6.66 1.48 -2.02
CA GLU A 27 6.78 2.12 -3.33
C GLU A 27 6.59 1.13 -4.46
N THR A 28 6.98 -0.12 -4.23
CA THR A 28 6.96 -1.17 -5.26
C THR A 28 5.95 -2.27 -4.94
N PHE A 29 5.50 -2.95 -6.00
CA PHE A 29 4.65 -4.13 -5.84
C PHE A 29 5.34 -5.25 -5.07
N ALA A 30 6.67 -5.38 -5.19
CA ALA A 30 7.43 -6.39 -4.46
C ALA A 30 7.43 -6.13 -2.95
N GLU A 31 7.69 -4.89 -2.53
CA GLU A 31 7.61 -4.48 -1.12
C GLU A 31 6.20 -4.66 -0.57
N TRP A 32 5.20 -4.20 -1.31
CA TRP A 32 3.80 -4.41 -0.95
C TRP A 32 3.47 -5.90 -0.80
N ARG A 33 3.93 -6.76 -1.71
CA ARG A 33 3.63 -8.20 -1.68
C ARG A 33 4.25 -8.89 -0.46
N GLU A 34 5.49 -8.55 -0.11
CA GLU A 34 6.12 -9.11 1.09
C GLU A 34 5.41 -8.64 2.36
N ALA A 35 5.09 -7.34 2.47
CA ALA A 35 4.33 -6.80 3.58
C ALA A 35 2.92 -7.45 3.66
N ALA A 36 2.21 -7.53 2.54
CA ALA A 36 0.90 -8.17 2.45
C ALA A 36 0.93 -9.64 2.88
N ARG A 37 1.94 -10.40 2.45
CA ARG A 37 2.13 -11.80 2.85
C ARG A 37 2.30 -11.93 4.37
N GLU A 38 3.11 -11.06 4.96
CA GLU A 38 3.32 -11.02 6.40
C GLU A 38 2.00 -10.70 7.14
N LEU A 39 1.29 -9.66 6.71
CA LEU A 39 0.02 -9.26 7.31
C LEU A 39 -1.05 -10.35 7.21
N LEU A 40 -1.11 -11.10 6.10
CA LEU A 40 -2.02 -12.23 5.93
C LEU A 40 -1.71 -13.39 6.88
N ILE A 41 -0.42 -13.72 7.08
CA ILE A 41 0.02 -14.75 8.03
C ILE A 41 -0.34 -14.34 9.46
N HIS A 42 -0.19 -13.06 9.80
CA HIS A 42 -0.60 -12.52 11.09
C HIS A 42 -2.11 -12.28 11.22
N GLY A 43 -2.89 -12.48 10.16
CA GLY A 43 -4.35 -12.31 10.19
C GLY A 43 -4.78 -10.87 10.48
N ILE A 44 -4.02 -9.88 10.03
CA ILE A 44 -4.32 -8.47 10.28
C ILE A 44 -5.35 -7.98 9.26
N PRO A 45 -6.54 -7.53 9.68
CA PRO A 45 -7.58 -7.08 8.76
C PRO A 45 -7.21 -5.71 8.12
N PRO A 46 -7.72 -5.40 6.92
CA PRO A 46 -7.33 -4.23 6.15
C PRO A 46 -7.60 -2.89 6.87
N GLU A 47 -8.59 -2.83 7.76
CA GLU A 47 -8.94 -1.63 8.52
C GLU A 47 -7.86 -1.25 9.54
N ARG A 48 -7.05 -2.22 9.98
CA ARG A 48 -5.92 -1.99 10.90
C ARG A 48 -4.67 -1.51 10.16
N VAL A 49 -4.62 -1.63 8.83
CA VAL A 49 -3.41 -1.35 8.05
C VAL A 49 -3.51 0.04 7.43
N THR A 50 -2.65 0.95 7.87
CA THR A 50 -2.47 2.25 7.19
C THR A 50 -1.34 2.14 6.18
N TRP A 51 -1.65 2.34 4.90
CA TRP A 51 -0.65 2.38 3.84
C TRP A 51 -0.23 3.81 3.58
N GLY A 52 1.05 4.12 3.78
CA GLY A 52 1.63 5.39 3.42
C GLY A 52 2.18 5.31 1.99
N ALA A 53 1.81 6.27 1.15
CA ALA A 53 2.57 6.55 -0.05
C ALA A 53 3.60 7.63 0.31
N PRO A 54 4.90 7.44 0.04
CA PRO A 54 5.84 8.54 0.00
C PRO A 54 5.52 9.42 -1.22
N HIS A 55 4.39 10.13 -1.19
CA HIS A 55 4.16 11.19 -2.15
C HIS A 55 4.88 12.43 -1.65
N MET A 56 5.68 13.03 -2.52
CA MET A 56 6.38 14.31 -2.40
C MET A 56 5.49 15.52 -2.02
N GLY A 57 4.23 15.31 -1.66
CA GLY A 57 3.31 16.31 -1.11
C GLY A 57 3.12 16.23 0.41
N ASP A 58 3.68 15.21 1.08
CA ASP A 58 3.65 15.16 2.55
C ASP A 58 4.65 16.13 3.21
N LEU A 59 5.55 16.74 2.42
CA LEU A 59 6.33 17.91 2.85
C LEU A 59 5.47 19.19 2.99
N LEU A 60 4.23 19.20 2.47
CA LEU A 60 3.27 20.31 2.63
C LEU A 60 2.10 19.97 3.55
N ALA A 61 1.91 18.71 3.93
CA ALA A 61 0.90 18.30 4.91
C ALA A 61 1.45 18.25 6.36
N GLY A 62 2.72 18.60 6.53
CA GLY A 62 3.42 18.58 7.82
C GLY A 62 3.10 19.70 8.81
N ASP A 63 2.18 20.65 8.55
CA ASP A 63 1.93 21.72 9.55
C ASP A 63 0.57 22.45 9.49
N LEU A 64 -0.53 21.84 9.02
CA LEU A 64 -1.83 22.56 8.95
C LEU A 64 -2.68 22.47 10.24
N PHE A 65 -2.18 21.84 11.31
CA PHE A 65 -2.89 21.76 12.60
C PHE A 65 -2.03 22.03 13.85
N THR A 66 -0.88 22.72 13.71
CA THR A 66 -0.10 23.16 14.88
C THR A 66 -0.33 24.65 15.14
N GLY A 67 -1.43 24.97 15.84
CA GLY A 67 -1.70 26.36 16.19
C GLY A 67 -2.84 26.57 17.18
N ALA A 68 -2.65 26.17 18.44
CA ALA A 68 -2.89 27.00 19.65
C ALA A 68 -3.22 26.16 20.91
N PRO A 69 -2.51 26.41 22.03
CA PRO A 69 -3.12 26.43 23.36
C PRO A 69 -2.82 27.78 24.06
N PRO A 70 -3.25 28.06 25.32
CA PRO A 70 -4.22 27.40 26.22
C PRO A 70 -5.21 28.39 26.92
N SER A 71 -6.30 27.87 27.50
CA SER A 71 -6.80 28.16 28.87
C SER A 71 -8.12 27.40 29.10
N ALA A 72 -8.16 26.41 30.00
CA ALA A 72 -8.74 26.51 31.35
C ALA A 72 -10.20 27.01 31.30
N GLU A 73 -11.21 26.25 31.74
CA GLU A 73 -11.46 25.98 33.17
C GLU A 73 -12.14 24.62 33.44
N ALA A 74 -12.01 24.21 34.70
CA ALA A 74 -12.36 22.91 35.27
C ALA A 74 -13.86 22.62 35.36
N SER A 75 -14.20 21.32 35.36
CA SER A 75 -15.22 20.81 36.29
C SER A 75 -15.06 19.30 36.51
N ASP A 76 -15.07 18.94 37.79
CA ASP A 76 -15.05 17.59 38.37
C ASP A 76 -16.09 16.64 37.77
N ASN A 77 -15.70 15.39 37.50
CA ASN A 77 -15.95 14.31 38.47
C ASN A 77 -15.42 12.93 38.04
N SER A 78 -15.21 12.16 39.09
CA SER A 78 -14.53 10.89 39.28
C SER A 78 -14.93 9.70 38.40
N SER A 79 -13.90 8.86 38.21
CA SER A 79 -13.99 7.40 38.17
C SER A 79 -14.58 6.76 36.92
N THR A 80 -13.70 6.35 36.01
CA THR A 80 -13.77 4.99 35.48
C THR A 80 -12.37 4.53 35.12
N SER A 81 -12.04 3.33 35.58
CA SER A 81 -10.73 2.69 35.58
C SER A 81 -10.01 2.74 34.22
N PRO A 82 -8.67 2.69 34.19
CA PRO A 82 -7.96 2.42 32.94
C PRO A 82 -8.42 1.04 32.47
N THR A 83 -9.21 0.99 31.39
CA THR A 83 -9.44 -0.26 30.67
C THR A 83 -8.13 -0.60 29.97
N GLU A 84 -7.33 -1.33 30.73
CA GLU A 84 -6.22 -2.16 30.29
C GLU A 84 -6.60 -2.84 28.97
N LEU A 85 -5.92 -2.43 27.89
CA LEU A 85 -5.93 -3.13 26.62
C LEU A 85 -5.65 -4.60 26.90
N PRO A 86 -6.55 -5.54 26.54
CA PRO A 86 -6.21 -6.94 26.57
C PRO A 86 -4.98 -7.12 25.68
N THR A 87 -3.86 -7.50 26.29
CA THR A 87 -2.72 -8.06 25.58
C THR A 87 -3.22 -9.36 24.97
N GLU A 88 -3.79 -9.24 23.77
CA GLU A 88 -4.26 -10.35 22.99
C GLU A 88 -3.05 -11.26 22.75
N PRO A 89 -3.08 -12.52 23.20
CA PRO A 89 -1.99 -13.44 22.95
C PRO A 89 -1.74 -13.52 21.44
N PRO A 90 -0.50 -13.70 20.98
CA PRO A 90 -0.21 -13.76 19.55
C PRO A 90 -1.07 -14.84 18.93
N ALA A 91 -2.04 -14.44 18.11
CA ALA A 91 -2.87 -15.35 17.36
C ALA A 91 -1.95 -16.33 16.58
N PRO A 92 -2.31 -17.62 16.50
CA PRO A 92 -1.51 -18.59 15.78
C PRO A 92 -1.33 -18.12 14.33
N LEU A 93 -0.09 -18.15 13.85
CA LEU A 93 0.25 -17.77 12.48
C LEU A 93 -0.57 -18.62 11.51
N ARG A 94 -1.21 -17.96 10.55
CA ARG A 94 -2.01 -18.62 9.51
C ARG A 94 -1.09 -19.25 8.46
N PRO A 95 -1.53 -20.34 7.80
CA PRO A 95 -0.79 -20.91 6.69
C PRO A 95 -0.61 -19.88 5.56
N ALA A 96 0.45 -20.06 4.77
CA ALA A 96 0.75 -19.14 3.69
C ALA A 96 -0.43 -19.09 2.68
N PRO A 97 -0.88 -17.88 2.30
CA PRO A 97 -2.02 -17.69 1.43
C PRO A 97 -1.77 -18.25 0.02
N HIS A 98 -2.65 -19.13 -0.48
CA HIS A 98 -2.59 -19.61 -1.87
C HIS A 98 -3.41 -18.69 -2.79
N ILE A 99 -2.72 -17.84 -3.54
CA ILE A 99 -3.32 -16.90 -4.49
C ILE A 99 -3.11 -17.44 -5.91
N PRO A 100 -4.17 -17.58 -6.74
CA PRO A 100 -4.02 -18.07 -8.10
C PRO A 100 -3.23 -17.08 -8.95
N ARG A 101 -2.48 -17.62 -9.91
CA ARG A 101 -1.62 -16.82 -10.78
C ARG A 101 -2.38 -15.71 -11.52
N SER A 102 -3.59 -16.01 -12.01
CA SER A 102 -4.43 -15.03 -12.70
C SER A 102 -4.80 -13.83 -11.83
N LEU A 103 -5.08 -14.03 -10.54
CA LEU A 103 -5.31 -12.92 -9.60
C LEU A 103 -4.03 -12.14 -9.36
N MET A 104 -2.89 -12.83 -9.20
CA MET A 104 -1.59 -12.17 -9.02
C MET A 104 -1.23 -11.27 -10.21
N GLU A 105 -1.48 -11.71 -11.44
CA GLU A 105 -1.25 -10.93 -12.66
C GLU A 105 -2.14 -9.66 -12.69
N MET A 106 -3.42 -9.77 -12.29
CA MET A 106 -4.29 -8.60 -12.17
C MET A 106 -3.83 -7.63 -11.09
N LEU A 107 -3.41 -8.12 -9.92
CA LEU A 107 -2.90 -7.28 -8.83
C LEU A 107 -1.64 -6.52 -9.27
N GLN A 108 -0.72 -7.20 -9.97
CA GLN A 108 0.50 -6.60 -10.47
C GLN A 108 0.21 -5.51 -11.52
N ALA A 109 -0.70 -5.76 -12.46
CA ALA A 109 -1.12 -4.76 -13.43
C ALA A 109 -1.82 -3.57 -12.75
N ALA A 110 -2.73 -3.83 -11.80
CA ALA A 110 -3.43 -2.79 -11.05
C ALA A 110 -2.51 -1.95 -10.15
N ALA A 111 -1.40 -2.50 -9.66
CA ALA A 111 -0.41 -1.76 -8.87
C ALA A 111 0.21 -0.58 -9.65
N CYS A 112 0.27 -0.67 -10.98
CA CYS A 112 0.74 0.40 -11.85
C CYS A 112 -0.25 1.58 -11.94
N CYS A 113 -1.51 1.38 -11.54
CA CYS A 113 -2.52 2.45 -11.56
C CYS A 113 -2.23 3.51 -10.49
N ARG A 114 -2.23 4.78 -10.86
CA ARG A 114 -1.90 5.91 -9.96
C ARG A 114 -3.12 6.37 -9.16
N VAL A 115 -3.56 5.55 -8.22
CA VAL A 115 -4.60 5.89 -7.23
C VAL A 115 -4.01 5.98 -5.82
N PRO A 116 -4.51 6.88 -4.96
CA PRO A 116 -3.91 7.12 -3.63
C PRO A 116 -4.04 5.93 -2.69
N ASP A 117 -5.14 5.17 -2.79
CA ASP A 117 -5.44 4.02 -1.93
C ASP A 117 -5.03 2.67 -2.56
N ARG A 118 -4.16 2.67 -3.60
CA ARG A 118 -3.87 1.46 -4.39
C ARG A 118 -3.45 0.28 -3.51
N TRP A 119 -2.54 0.51 -2.57
CA TRP A 119 -1.97 -0.56 -1.75
C TRP A 119 -2.99 -1.11 -0.75
N ALA A 120 -3.81 -0.22 -0.18
CA ALA A 120 -4.91 -0.57 0.69
C ALA A 120 -5.97 -1.41 -0.04
N PHE A 121 -6.35 -0.97 -1.25
CA PHE A 121 -7.32 -1.67 -2.07
C PHE A 121 -6.83 -3.07 -2.49
N LEU A 122 -5.60 -3.18 -3.00
CA LEU A 122 -5.03 -4.48 -3.38
C LEU A 122 -4.95 -5.41 -2.16
N TYR A 123 -4.65 -4.88 -0.98
CA TYR A 123 -4.62 -5.66 0.26
C TYR A 123 -6.02 -6.17 0.64
N ARG A 124 -7.06 -5.33 0.52
CA ARG A 124 -8.45 -5.73 0.72
C ARG A 124 -8.86 -6.88 -0.20
N VAL A 125 -8.48 -6.83 -1.49
CA VAL A 125 -8.80 -7.89 -2.46
C VAL A 125 -8.22 -9.23 -2.05
N ILE A 126 -6.93 -9.30 -1.71
CA ILE A 126 -6.30 -10.56 -1.28
C ILE A 126 -6.78 -11.02 0.09
N TRP A 127 -7.16 -10.09 0.98
CA TRP A 127 -7.77 -10.41 2.26
C TRP A 127 -9.11 -11.12 2.07
N ARG A 128 -10.01 -10.57 1.25
CA ARG A 128 -11.29 -11.19 0.89
C ARG A 128 -11.09 -12.55 0.23
N TRP A 129 -10.13 -12.66 -0.70
CA TRP A 129 -9.77 -13.94 -1.31
C TRP A 129 -9.36 -14.98 -0.24
N GLN A 130 -8.59 -14.60 0.77
CA GLN A 130 -8.19 -15.50 1.86
C GLN A 130 -9.35 -15.90 2.78
N LEU A 131 -10.40 -15.10 2.87
CA LEU A 131 -11.64 -15.45 3.58
C LEU A 131 -12.54 -16.41 2.78
N GLY A 132 -12.16 -16.77 1.54
CA GLY A 132 -12.91 -17.65 0.66
C GLY A 132 -13.85 -16.92 -0.30
N GLU A 133 -13.85 -15.59 -0.32
CA GLU A 133 -14.64 -14.78 -1.24
C GLU A 133 -13.95 -14.69 -2.62
N HIS A 134 -13.98 -15.79 -3.37
CA HIS A 134 -13.31 -15.90 -4.66
C HIS A 134 -13.96 -15.05 -5.77
N ASP A 135 -15.21 -14.60 -5.57
CA ASP A 135 -15.94 -13.72 -6.48
C ASP A 135 -15.24 -12.36 -6.67
N VAL A 136 -14.34 -11.96 -5.77
CA VAL A 136 -13.49 -10.76 -5.90
C VAL A 136 -12.63 -10.76 -7.18
N GLN A 137 -12.45 -11.92 -7.82
CA GLN A 137 -11.77 -12.02 -9.11
C GLN A 137 -12.69 -11.65 -10.31
N SER A 138 -14.00 -11.75 -10.12
CA SER A 138 -15.01 -11.54 -11.14
C SER A 138 -15.39 -10.06 -11.25
N PRO A 139 -15.61 -9.51 -12.46
CA PRO A 139 -16.12 -8.16 -12.62
C PRO A 139 -17.58 -7.98 -12.16
N ALA A 140 -18.26 -9.06 -11.73
CA ALA A 140 -19.60 -9.00 -11.14
C ALA A 140 -19.58 -8.60 -9.64
N ASP A 141 -18.45 -8.78 -8.95
CA ASP A 141 -18.22 -8.26 -7.60
C ASP A 141 -17.83 -6.78 -7.67
N GLU A 142 -18.15 -5.99 -6.64
CA GLU A 142 -17.84 -4.55 -6.62
C GLU A 142 -16.32 -4.29 -6.62
N ASP A 143 -15.56 -5.02 -5.78
CA ASP A 143 -14.10 -4.91 -5.75
C ASP A 143 -13.48 -5.50 -7.00
N GLY A 144 -14.04 -6.61 -7.50
CA GLY A 144 -13.62 -7.19 -8.76
C GLY A 144 -13.80 -6.22 -9.93
N ALA A 145 -14.95 -5.57 -10.06
CA ALA A 145 -15.21 -4.56 -11.09
C ALA A 145 -14.18 -3.41 -11.01
N ARG A 146 -13.89 -2.93 -9.80
CA ARG A 146 -12.86 -1.90 -9.57
C ARG A 146 -11.47 -2.39 -9.99
N LEU A 147 -11.09 -3.62 -9.63
CA LEU A 147 -9.80 -4.21 -10.00
C LEU A 147 -9.66 -4.31 -11.53
N HIS A 148 -10.69 -4.83 -12.20
CA HIS A 148 -10.74 -4.91 -13.67
C HIS A 148 -10.66 -3.53 -14.32
N ALA A 149 -11.31 -2.52 -13.76
CA ALA A 149 -11.24 -1.15 -14.25
C ALA A 149 -9.82 -0.56 -14.14
N MET A 150 -9.11 -0.81 -13.03
CA MET A 150 -7.71 -0.40 -12.85
C MET A 150 -6.80 -1.07 -13.90
N VAL A 151 -6.93 -2.39 -14.09
CA VAL A 151 -6.18 -3.14 -15.10
C VAL A 151 -6.44 -2.60 -16.51
N LYS A 152 -7.71 -2.36 -16.84
CA LYS A 152 -8.12 -1.80 -18.13
C LYS A 152 -7.53 -0.41 -18.37
N ALA A 153 -7.50 0.45 -17.34
CA ALA A 153 -6.91 1.77 -17.43
C ALA A 153 -5.40 1.69 -17.75
N VAL A 154 -4.67 0.83 -17.04
CA VAL A 154 -3.23 0.63 -17.28
C VAL A 154 -2.95 0.12 -18.69
N HIS A 155 -3.68 -0.89 -19.17
CA HIS A 155 -3.50 -1.40 -20.54
C HIS A 155 -3.85 -0.36 -21.61
N ARG A 156 -4.80 0.53 -21.34
CA ARG A 156 -5.10 1.63 -22.26
C ARG A 156 -3.91 2.59 -22.36
N GLU A 157 -3.34 3.01 -21.24
CA GLU A 157 -2.17 3.90 -21.23
C GLU A 157 -0.96 3.23 -21.91
N GLU A 158 -0.76 1.92 -21.72
CA GLU A 158 0.25 1.14 -22.43
C GLU A 158 0.00 1.14 -23.95
N HIS A 159 -1.25 0.92 -24.37
CA HIS A 159 -1.62 0.93 -25.78
C HIS A 159 -1.43 2.32 -26.40
N ASP A 160 -1.86 3.37 -25.70
CA ASP A 160 -1.69 4.76 -26.13
C ASP A 160 -0.19 5.07 -26.25
N MET A 161 0.63 4.69 -25.26
CA MET A 161 2.09 4.81 -25.33
C MET A 161 2.65 4.13 -26.59
N HIS A 162 2.29 2.86 -26.85
CA HIS A 162 2.75 2.16 -28.05
C HIS A 162 2.25 2.79 -29.36
N ALA A 163 1.04 3.35 -29.39
CA ALA A 163 0.46 3.96 -30.58
C ALA A 163 1.05 5.34 -30.91
N TYR A 164 1.40 6.12 -29.88
CA TYR A 164 1.86 7.50 -30.03
C TYR A 164 3.38 7.65 -30.08
N ILE A 165 4.17 6.66 -29.63
CA ILE A 165 5.63 6.67 -29.83
C ILE A 165 5.93 6.30 -31.29
N ARG A 166 5.90 7.30 -32.17
CA ARG A 166 6.43 7.20 -33.53
C ARG A 166 7.78 7.91 -33.58
N PHE A 167 8.86 7.13 -33.55
CA PHE A 167 10.18 7.65 -33.89
C PHE A 167 10.21 7.96 -35.38
N ARG A 168 10.55 9.21 -35.74
CA ARG A 168 10.87 9.58 -37.11
C ARG A 168 12.36 9.82 -37.20
N GLU A 169 12.99 9.19 -38.18
CA GLU A 169 14.38 9.48 -38.55
C GLU A 169 14.48 10.96 -38.94
N ARG A 170 15.39 11.68 -38.28
CA ARG A 170 15.65 13.10 -38.52
C ARG A 170 16.74 13.19 -39.60
N ALA A 171 16.54 14.03 -40.61
CA ALA A 171 17.57 14.30 -41.61
C ALA A 171 18.88 14.79 -40.95
N GLU A 172 20.03 14.27 -41.41
CA GLU A 172 21.35 14.57 -40.84
C GLU A 172 21.69 16.07 -40.87
N GLU A 173 21.11 16.80 -41.81
CA GLU A 173 21.31 18.24 -42.02
C GLU A 173 20.62 19.12 -40.95
N ALA A 174 19.67 18.57 -40.18
CA ALA A 174 18.91 19.31 -39.18
C ALA A 174 19.73 19.70 -37.93
N GLY A 175 21.02 19.35 -37.89
CA GLY A 175 21.94 19.66 -36.81
C GLY A 175 21.64 18.90 -35.52
N PRO A 176 22.55 18.99 -34.53
CA PRO A 176 22.37 18.32 -33.24
C PRO A 176 21.11 18.83 -32.53
N PRO A 177 20.38 17.97 -31.81
CA PRO A 177 19.18 18.37 -31.09
C PRO A 177 19.51 19.48 -30.10
N ARG A 178 18.89 20.65 -30.30
CA ARG A 178 18.80 21.68 -29.27
C ARG A 178 17.56 21.35 -28.45
N PHE A 179 17.76 21.00 -27.19
CA PHE A 179 16.70 20.84 -26.19
C PHE A 179 16.48 22.17 -25.47
#